data_AF-A0A4Y4CNV8-F1
#
_entry.id   AF-A0A4Y4CNV8-F1
#
_cell.length_a   1.000
_cell.length_b   1.000
_cell.length_c   1.000
_cell.angle_alpha   90.00
_cell.angle_beta   90.00
_cell.angle_gamma   90.00
#
_symmetry.space_group_name_H-M   'P 1'
#
loop_
_entity.id
_entity.type
_entity.pdbx_description
1 polymer ?
#
loop_
_entity_poly.entity_id
_entity_poly.type
_entity_poly.pdbx_seq_one_letter_code
_entity_poly.pdbx_strand_id
1 'polypeptide(L)'
;MKTELTYKGYSGSAEISIEDECLHGRILFIDDLITYEAETPAELGQAFKQAVDDYVAYCAQMGKPANKPYSGSFNVRIGAERHKQLAHYASRNRMSLNEAVCRACDALVTSAKPGQVTHNHIYLQAGHTGDGSIQIANSTPFINEDQQWTQQGAKWQQ
;
A
#
# COMPACT_ATOMS: atom_id res chain seq x y z
N MET A 1 -6.11 2.97 -4.86
CA MET A 1 -7.02 1.95 -4.29
C MET A 1 -6.22 1.07 -3.35
N LYS A 2 -6.72 0.80 -2.14
CA LYS A 2 -6.04 -0.05 -1.16
C LYS A 2 -6.62 -1.46 -1.25
N THR A 3 -5.81 -2.42 -1.65
CA THR A 3 -6.17 -3.84 -1.84
C THR A 3 -5.78 -4.71 -0.64
N GLU A 4 -5.39 -4.09 0.47
CA GLU A 4 -4.89 -4.80 1.66
C GLU A 4 -5.82 -4.58 2.86
N LEU A 5 -6.24 -5.70 3.47
CA LEU A 5 -7.01 -5.74 4.71
C LEU A 5 -6.07 -5.73 5.91
N THR A 6 -6.45 -5.08 7.01
CA THR A 6 -5.61 -5.00 8.21
C THR A 6 -6.42 -5.19 9.49
N TYR A 7 -5.96 -6.07 10.38
CA TYR A 7 -6.63 -6.35 11.67
C TYR A 7 -5.65 -6.97 12.68
N LYS A 8 -5.63 -6.49 13.93
CA LYS A 8 -4.73 -6.97 15.01
C LYS A 8 -3.23 -7.02 14.64
N GLY A 9 -2.79 -6.18 13.70
CA GLY A 9 -1.41 -6.16 13.20
C GLY A 9 -1.12 -7.19 12.10
N TYR A 10 -2.13 -7.93 11.65
CA TYR A 10 -2.05 -8.80 10.48
C TYR A 10 -2.51 -8.04 9.23
N SER A 11 -1.90 -8.38 8.09
CA SER A 11 -2.31 -7.94 6.75
C SER A 11 -2.92 -9.10 5.99
N GLY A 12 -3.87 -8.82 5.10
CA GLY A 12 -4.54 -9.81 4.27
C GLY A 12 -4.69 -9.35 2.83
N SER A 13 -4.61 -10.27 1.86
CA SER A 13 -4.89 -9.98 0.46
C SER A 13 -6.39 -9.95 0.17
N ALA A 14 -6.75 -9.30 -0.94
CA ALA A 14 -8.09 -9.34 -1.50
C ALA A 14 -7.97 -9.43 -3.03
N GLU A 15 -8.38 -10.57 -3.57
CA GLU A 15 -8.27 -10.94 -4.97
C GLU A 15 -9.62 -11.50 -5.45
N ILE A 16 -9.87 -11.48 -6.75
CA ILE A 16 -11.07 -12.08 -7.34
C ILE A 16 -10.67 -13.45 -7.89
N SER A 17 -11.31 -14.52 -7.41
CA SER A 17 -11.23 -15.85 -8.02
C SER A 17 -12.24 -15.91 -9.16
N ILE A 18 -11.74 -16.05 -10.40
CA ILE A 18 -12.60 -16.21 -11.58
C ILE A 18 -13.12 -17.65 -11.67
N GLU A 19 -12.37 -18.62 -11.15
CA GLU A 19 -12.74 -20.04 -11.16
C GLU A 19 -13.89 -20.33 -10.19
N ASP A 20 -13.84 -19.74 -9.00
CA ASP A 20 -14.83 -19.94 -7.94
C ASP A 20 -15.91 -18.83 -7.90
N GLU A 21 -15.83 -17.87 -8.81
CA GLU A 21 -16.71 -16.69 -8.91
C GLU A 21 -16.87 -15.91 -7.58
N CYS A 22 -15.81 -15.88 -6.76
CA CYS A 22 -15.84 -15.26 -5.43
C CYS A 22 -14.64 -14.33 -5.17
N LEU A 23 -14.68 -13.62 -4.05
CA LEU A 23 -13.52 -12.93 -3.52
C LEU A 23 -12.70 -13.89 -2.66
N HIS A 24 -11.40 -13.92 -2.90
CA HIS A 24 -10.44 -14.75 -2.18
C HIS A 24 -9.38 -13.88 -1.51
N GLY A 25 -8.90 -14.31 -0.36
CA GLY A 25 -7.79 -13.68 0.31
C GLY A 25 -7.02 -14.64 1.20
N ARG A 26 -5.83 -14.22 1.61
CA ARG A 26 -5.01 -14.94 2.57
C ARG A 26 -4.33 -14.00 3.53
N ILE A 27 -4.05 -14.48 4.75
CA ILE A 27 -3.21 -13.73 5.69
C ILE A 27 -1.79 -13.67 5.13
N LEU A 28 -1.23 -12.46 5.11
CA LEU A 28 0.09 -12.16 4.59
C LEU A 28 1.12 -12.11 5.71
N PHE A 29 2.38 -12.40 5.35
CA PHE A 29 3.55 -12.27 6.22
C PHE A 29 3.52 -13.13 7.49
N ILE A 30 2.89 -14.29 7.38
CA ILE A 30 2.94 -15.39 8.36
C ILE A 30 3.53 -16.64 7.68
N ASP A 31 4.02 -17.59 8.48
CA ASP A 31 4.59 -18.85 7.94
C ASP A 31 3.50 -19.84 7.52
N ASP A 32 2.34 -19.79 8.17
CA ASP A 32 1.21 -20.68 7.88
C ASP A 32 0.38 -20.16 6.69
N LEU A 33 -0.25 -21.08 5.94
CA LEU A 33 -1.20 -20.69 4.89
C LEU A 33 -2.61 -20.66 5.45
N ILE A 34 -3.14 -19.44 5.68
CA ILE A 34 -4.51 -19.21 6.13
C ILE A 34 -5.24 -18.41 5.04
N THR A 35 -6.25 -19.03 4.43
CA THR A 35 -7.09 -18.45 3.37
C THR A 35 -8.49 -18.16 3.88
N TYR A 36 -9.18 -17.24 3.22
CA TYR A 36 -10.57 -16.89 3.47
C TYR A 36 -11.22 -16.46 2.15
N GLU A 37 -12.54 -16.57 2.07
CA GLU A 37 -13.31 -16.25 0.87
C GLU A 37 -14.65 -15.62 1.25
N ALA A 38 -15.25 -14.91 0.31
CA ALA A 38 -16.58 -14.31 0.46
C ALA A 38 -17.17 -13.89 -0.89
N GLU A 39 -18.48 -13.66 -0.93
CA GLU A 39 -19.17 -13.16 -2.14
C GLU A 39 -19.05 -11.63 -2.25
N THR A 40 -18.99 -10.92 -1.12
CA THR A 40 -18.93 -9.46 -1.10
C THR A 40 -17.68 -8.92 -0.39
N PRO A 41 -17.20 -7.71 -0.74
CA PRO A 41 -16.05 -7.11 -0.06
C PRO A 41 -16.26 -6.90 1.45
N ALA A 42 -17.50 -6.66 1.87
CA ALA A 42 -17.84 -6.48 3.28
C ALA A 42 -17.69 -7.79 4.05
N GLU A 43 -18.20 -8.89 3.50
CA GLU A 43 -18.04 -10.24 4.05
C GLU A 43 -16.59 -10.69 4.02
N LEU A 44 -15.83 -10.36 2.96
CA LEU A 44 -14.40 -10.68 2.89
C LEU A 44 -13.64 -10.04 4.07
N GLY A 45 -13.98 -8.80 4.41
CA GLY A 45 -13.41 -8.12 5.57
C GLY A 45 -13.78 -8.78 6.91
N GLN A 46 -14.96 -9.40 7.02
CA GLN A 46 -15.37 -10.16 8.20
C GLN A 46 -14.67 -11.52 8.25
N ALA A 47 -14.64 -12.25 7.13
CA ALA A 47 -13.96 -13.52 6.98
C ALA A 47 -12.46 -13.40 7.31
N PHE A 48 -11.82 -12.32 6.87
CA PHE A 48 -10.44 -12.01 7.25
C PHE A 48 -10.26 -11.85 8.77
N LYS A 49 -11.12 -11.07 9.44
CA LYS A 49 -11.02 -10.87 10.90
C LYS A 49 -11.20 -12.18 11.65
N GLN A 50 -12.16 -12.99 11.22
CA GLN A 50 -12.41 -14.30 11.80
C GLN A 50 -11.22 -15.25 11.58
N ALA A 51 -10.67 -15.30 10.36
CA ALA A 51 -9.48 -16.09 10.06
C ALA A 51 -8.27 -15.69 10.93
N VAL A 52 -8.08 -14.39 11.19
CA VAL A 52 -7.03 -13.90 12.10
C VAL A 52 -7.30 -14.34 13.54
N ASP A 53 -8.53 -14.22 14.02
CA ASP A 53 -8.90 -14.61 15.38
C ASP A 53 -8.73 -16.11 15.62
N ASP A 54 -9.18 -16.92 14.65
CA ASP A 54 -9.04 -18.38 14.66
C ASP A 54 -7.57 -18.79 14.61
N TYR A 55 -6.76 -18.12 13.77
CA TYR A 55 -5.31 -18.36 13.70
C TYR A 55 -4.62 -18.10 15.04
N VAL A 56 -4.89 -16.94 15.66
CA VAL A 56 -4.29 -16.58 16.95
C VAL A 56 -4.73 -17.54 18.05
N ALA A 57 -6.01 -17.93 18.07
CA ALA A 57 -6.54 -18.89 19.02
C ALA A 57 -5.90 -20.28 18.84
N TYR A 58 -5.77 -20.75 17.61
CA TYR A 58 -5.12 -22.01 17.27
C TYR A 58 -3.66 -22.04 17.71
N CYS A 59 -2.88 -20.98 17.44
CA CYS A 59 -1.51 -20.86 17.90
C CYS A 59 -1.41 -20.94 19.43
N ALA A 60 -2.28 -20.23 20.15
CA ALA A 60 -2.33 -20.26 21.61
C ALA A 60 -2.62 -21.67 22.15
N GLN A 61 -3.58 -22.39 21.56
CA GLN A 61 -3.91 -23.77 21.93
C GLN A 61 -2.75 -24.74 21.69
N MET A 62 -2.00 -24.55 20.60
CA MET A 62 -0.85 -25.38 20.25
C MET A 62 0.44 -25.00 21.01
N GLY A 63 0.40 -23.98 21.87
CA GLY A 63 1.59 -23.45 22.57
C GLY A 63 2.63 -22.85 21.61
N LYS A 64 2.20 -22.46 20.40
CA LYS A 64 3.06 -21.86 19.38
C LYS A 64 2.89 -20.34 19.41
N PRO A 65 3.96 -19.55 19.23
CA PRO A 65 3.80 -18.12 19.04
C PRO A 65 3.03 -17.88 17.75
N ALA A 66 1.93 -17.13 17.82
CA ALA A 66 1.27 -16.62 16.62
C ALA A 66 2.28 -15.69 15.93
N ASN A 67 2.77 -16.08 14.75
CA ASN A 67 3.80 -15.32 14.06
C ASN A 67 3.21 -13.96 13.70
N LYS A 68 3.57 -12.91 14.45
CA LYS A 68 3.10 -11.57 14.18
C LYS A 68 3.90 -11.01 13.01
N PRO A 69 3.23 -10.55 11.94
CA PRO A 69 3.88 -9.77 10.91
C PRO A 69 4.67 -8.61 11.54
N TYR A 70 5.88 -8.38 11.02
CA TYR A 70 6.70 -7.21 11.35
C TYR A 70 7.11 -7.08 12.83
N SER A 71 7.65 -8.15 13.42
CA SER A 71 8.21 -8.16 14.78
C SER A 71 9.39 -7.19 15.03
N GLY A 72 9.88 -6.52 13.98
CA GLY A 72 11.07 -5.66 14.01
C GLY A 72 12.40 -6.42 14.00
N SER A 73 12.36 -7.75 14.15
CA SER A 73 13.55 -8.59 14.03
C SER A 73 13.74 -9.05 12.58
N PHE A 74 14.87 -8.67 11.98
CA PHE A 74 15.19 -8.96 10.59
C PHE A 74 16.60 -9.55 10.50
N ASN A 75 16.71 -10.88 10.56
CA ASN A 75 17.99 -11.57 10.49
C ASN A 75 18.33 -11.90 9.02
N VAL A 76 19.36 -11.24 8.47
CA VAL A 76 19.72 -11.38 7.05
C VAL A 76 21.20 -11.66 6.84
N ARG A 77 21.49 -12.52 5.85
CA ARG A 77 22.85 -12.81 5.38
C ARG A 77 23.18 -11.93 4.18
N ILE A 78 23.92 -10.85 4.41
CA ILE A 78 24.29 -9.90 3.35
C ILE A 78 25.65 -10.17 2.70
N GLY A 79 26.38 -11.19 3.14
CA GLY A 79 27.71 -11.54 2.64
C GLY A 79 28.83 -10.68 3.24
N ALA A 80 30.05 -11.24 3.29
CA ALA A 80 31.18 -10.67 4.04
C ALA A 80 31.61 -9.29 3.52
N GLU A 81 31.68 -9.10 2.20
CA GLU A 81 32.14 -7.83 1.62
C GLU A 81 31.15 -6.68 1.88
N ARG A 82 29.84 -6.90 1.69
CA ARG A 82 28.81 -5.89 2.02
C ARG A 82 28.80 -5.58 3.51
N HIS A 83 28.92 -6.60 4.36
CA HIS A 83 29.02 -6.40 5.81
C HIS A 83 30.23 -5.53 6.18
N LYS A 84 31.40 -5.81 5.60
CA LYS A 84 32.62 -5.02 5.80
C LYS A 84 32.42 -3.56 5.38
N GLN A 85 31.92 -3.33 4.16
CA GLN A 85 31.68 -1.98 3.65
C GLN A 85 30.69 -1.20 4.51
N LEU A 86 29.60 -1.85 4.94
CA LEU A 86 28.58 -1.22 5.77
C LEU A 86 29.10 -0.92 7.19
N ALA A 87 29.92 -1.80 7.77
CA ALA A 87 30.57 -1.56 9.06
C ALA A 87 31.54 -0.37 9.01
N HIS A 88 32.33 -0.24 7.94
CA HIS A 88 33.16 0.95 7.72
C HIS A 88 32.33 2.22 7.59
N TYR A 89 31.23 2.17 6.84
CA TYR A 89 30.30 3.30 6.71
C TYR A 89 29.74 3.72 8.07
N ALA A 90 29.24 2.77 8.86
CA ALA A 90 28.66 3.02 10.18
C ALA A 90 29.69 3.68 11.12
N SER A 91 30.91 3.15 11.16
CA SER A 91 32.02 3.69 11.96
C SER A 91 32.37 5.13 11.58
N ARG A 92 32.50 5.43 10.28
CA ARG A 92 32.82 6.79 9.80
C ARG A 92 31.75 7.81 10.16
N ASN A 93 30.49 7.37 10.26
CA ASN A 93 29.35 8.23 10.59
C ASN A 93 28.93 8.14 12.07
N ARG A 94 29.74 7.51 12.93
CA ARG A 94 29.47 7.34 14.38
C ARG A 94 28.10 6.74 14.70
N MET A 95 27.64 5.79 13.89
CA MET A 95 26.38 5.08 14.08
C MET A 95 26.61 3.59 14.27
N SER A 96 25.61 2.90 14.78
CA SER A 96 25.62 1.44 14.83
C SER A 96 25.41 0.83 13.44
N LEU A 97 25.83 -0.43 13.25
CA LEU A 97 25.55 -1.17 12.02
C LEU A 97 24.03 -1.28 11.76
N ASN A 98 23.25 -1.52 12.82
CA ASN A 98 21.79 -1.60 12.72
C ASN A 98 21.19 -0.27 12.27
N GLU A 99 21.67 0.86 12.79
CA GLU A 99 21.21 2.19 12.36
C GLU A 99 21.53 2.45 10.87
N ALA A 100 22.71 2.04 10.40
CA ALA A 100 23.06 2.14 8.98
C ALA A 100 22.12 1.29 8.10
N VAL A 101 21.74 0.08 8.55
CA VAL A 101 20.74 -0.76 7.87
C VAL A 101 19.38 -0.09 7.86
N CYS A 102 18.90 0.42 9.00
CA CYS A 102 17.62 1.13 9.09
C CYS A 102 17.56 2.31 8.12
N ARG A 103 18.61 3.15 8.05
CA ARG A 103 18.66 4.27 7.09
C ARG A 103 18.59 3.82 5.63
N ALA A 104 19.25 2.71 5.29
CA ALA A 104 19.16 2.15 3.94
C ALA A 104 17.73 1.66 3.63
N CYS A 105 17.06 1.02 4.60
CA CYS A 105 15.64 0.66 4.48
C CYS A 105 14.74 1.89 4.32
N ASP A 106 14.93 2.92 5.15
CA ASP A 106 14.15 4.16 5.10
C ASP A 106 14.27 4.87 3.74
N ALA A 107 15.48 4.88 3.18
CA ALA A 107 15.72 5.46 1.86
C ALA A 107 14.90 4.76 0.77
N LEU A 108 14.80 3.42 0.82
CA LEU A 108 14.01 2.63 -0.14
C LEU A 108 12.50 2.79 0.07
N VAL A 109 12.03 2.79 1.32
CA VAL A 109 10.60 2.92 1.63
C VAL A 109 10.09 4.33 1.35
N THR A 110 10.91 5.36 1.60
CA THR A 110 10.51 6.76 1.39
C THR A 110 10.54 7.16 -0.08
N SER A 111 11.49 6.64 -0.86
CA SER A 111 11.59 6.89 -2.31
C SER A 111 10.51 6.18 -3.14
N ALA A 112 9.76 5.26 -2.54
CA ALA A 112 8.64 4.56 -3.17
C ALA A 112 7.29 5.30 -3.07
N LYS A 113 7.22 6.50 -2.45
CA LYS A 113 6.02 7.35 -2.61
C LYS A 113 5.97 7.78 -4.08
N PRO A 114 4.97 7.36 -4.88
CA PRO A 114 4.90 7.75 -6.28
C PRO A 114 4.92 9.27 -6.34
N GLY A 115 5.90 9.79 -7.10
CA GLY A 115 6.03 11.21 -7.34
C GLY A 115 4.69 11.79 -7.73
N GLN A 116 4.36 12.92 -7.13
CA GLN A 116 3.18 13.72 -7.43
C GLN A 116 3.13 13.95 -8.94
N VAL A 117 2.28 13.21 -9.67
CA VAL A 117 2.11 13.39 -11.11
C VAL A 117 1.24 14.62 -11.29
N THR A 118 1.85 15.75 -11.59
CA THR A 118 1.13 16.97 -11.93
C THR A 118 0.56 16.81 -13.33
N HIS A 119 -0.73 16.49 -13.46
CA HIS A 119 -1.45 16.59 -14.74
C HIS A 119 -1.76 18.06 -15.02
N ASN A 120 -0.97 18.67 -15.91
CA ASN A 120 -1.30 19.98 -16.47
C ASN A 120 -2.34 19.81 -17.58
N HIS A 121 -3.63 20.01 -17.25
CA HIS A 121 -4.67 20.11 -18.26
C HIS A 121 -4.62 21.51 -18.91
N ILE A 122 -4.03 21.60 -20.10
CA ILE A 122 -4.08 22.80 -20.93
C ILE A 122 -5.41 22.75 -21.71
N TYR A 123 -6.42 23.49 -21.24
CA TYR A 123 -7.64 23.69 -22.01
C TYR A 123 -7.39 24.78 -23.05
N LEU A 124 -7.15 24.37 -24.31
CA LEU A 124 -7.24 25.26 -25.46
C LEU A 124 -8.71 25.39 -25.85
N GLN A 125 -9.42 26.39 -25.33
CA GLN A 125 -10.68 26.80 -25.92
C GLN A 125 -10.38 27.53 -27.24
N ALA A 126 -10.59 26.86 -28.37
CA ALA A 126 -10.59 27.50 -29.67
C ALA A 126 -11.87 28.36 -29.81
N GLY A 127 -11.89 29.50 -29.15
CA GLY A 127 -12.91 30.54 -29.36
C GLY A 127 -12.76 31.10 -30.77
N HIS A 128 -13.78 30.90 -31.60
CA HIS A 128 -13.95 31.65 -32.85
C HIS A 128 -14.33 33.10 -32.53
N THR A 129 -13.37 33.91 -32.11
CA THR A 129 -13.48 35.38 -32.20
C THR A 129 -12.09 35.99 -32.34
N GLY A 130 -11.63 36.10 -33.59
CA GLY A 130 -10.95 37.26 -34.20
C GLY A 130 -9.81 38.05 -33.51
N ASP A 131 -9.36 37.74 -32.30
CA ASP A 131 -8.28 38.45 -31.62
C ASP A 131 -7.42 37.45 -30.84
N GLY A 132 -6.18 37.27 -31.30
CA GLY A 132 -5.24 36.25 -30.85
C GLY A 132 -4.62 36.52 -29.48
N SER A 133 -5.44 36.69 -28.44
CA SER A 133 -4.96 36.76 -27.06
C SER A 133 -5.11 35.40 -26.35
N ILE A 134 -3.98 34.82 -25.94
CA ILE A 134 -3.92 33.60 -25.12
C ILE A 134 -4.13 34.01 -23.67
N GLN A 135 -5.25 33.58 -23.06
CA GLN A 135 -5.48 33.71 -21.62
C GLN A 135 -4.92 32.47 -20.92
N ILE A 136 -3.83 32.61 -20.16
CA ILE A 136 -3.29 31.55 -19.30
C ILE A 136 -4.04 31.63 -17.97
N ALA A 137 -4.96 30.71 -17.71
CA ALA A 137 -5.56 30.57 -16.39
C ALA A 137 -4.55 29.94 -15.43
N ASN A 138 -4.23 30.63 -14.34
CA ASN A 138 -3.29 30.16 -13.32
C ASN A 138 -3.74 28.80 -12.76
N SER A 139 -2.81 27.84 -12.73
CA SER A 139 -3.05 26.50 -12.24
C SER A 139 -3.25 26.50 -10.72
N THR A 140 -4.42 26.06 -10.26
CA THR A 140 -4.61 25.67 -8.87
C THR A 140 -4.04 24.26 -8.68
N PRO A 141 -3.12 24.02 -7.73
CA PRO A 141 -2.70 22.67 -7.40
C PRO A 141 -3.91 21.89 -6.86
N PHE A 142 -4.30 20.81 -7.53
CA PHE A 142 -5.32 19.91 -7.00
C PHE A 142 -4.67 18.95 -6.00
N ILE A 143 -5.00 19.10 -4.72
CA ILE A 143 -4.71 18.09 -3.70
C ILE A 143 -5.92 17.17 -3.66
N ASN A 144 -5.72 15.89 -3.94
CA ASN A 144 -6.77 14.89 -3.86
C ASN A 144 -7.08 14.59 -2.38
N GLU A 145 -7.92 15.41 -1.76
CA GLU A 145 -8.73 14.97 -0.63
C GLU A 145 -10.03 14.39 -1.20
N ASP A 146 -10.36 13.18 -0.74
CA ASP A 146 -11.44 12.31 -1.21
C ASP A 146 -12.78 13.03 -1.47
N GLN A 147 -12.93 13.63 -2.65
CA GLN A 147 -14.20 14.14 -3.15
C GLN A 147 -14.82 13.07 -4.05
N GLN A 148 -15.84 12.39 -3.51
CA GLN A 148 -16.69 11.47 -4.24
C GLN A 148 -17.34 12.19 -5.43
N TRP A 149 -17.09 11.71 -6.65
CA TRP A 149 -17.76 12.21 -7.85
C TRP A 149 -19.23 11.75 -7.85
N THR A 150 -20.17 12.66 -7.61
CA THR A 150 -21.58 12.43 -7.96
C THR A 150 -21.81 12.87 -9.41
N GLN A 151 -21.99 11.91 -10.33
CA GLN A 151 -22.59 12.20 -11.63
C GLN A 151 -24.08 12.53 -11.42
N GLN A 152 -24.44 13.82 -11.37
CA GLN A 152 -25.81 14.22 -11.68
C GLN A 152 -25.91 14.35 -13.20
N GLY A 153 -26.68 13.43 -13.81
CA GLY A 153 -26.92 13.41 -15.25
C GLY A 153 -27.54 14.72 -15.74
N ALA A 154 -26.87 15.36 -16.70
CA ALA A 154 -27.44 16.45 -17.45
C ALA A 154 -28.61 15.92 -18.28
N LYS A 155 -29.83 16.37 -17.96
CA LYS A 155 -31.02 16.16 -18.79
C LYS A 155 -30.89 17.04 -20.03
N TRP A 156 -30.79 16.43 -21.21
CA TRP A 156 -31.01 17.12 -22.48
C TRP A 156 -32.51 17.31 -22.66
N GLN A 157 -33.00 18.56 -22.61
CA GLN A 157 -34.35 18.91 -23.07
C GLN A 157 -34.35 19.00 -24.61
N GLN A 158 -35.42 18.47 -25.19
CA GLN A 158 -35.68 18.32 -26.64
C GLN A 158 -35.71 19.65 -27.39
#